data_AF-K9XFE6-F1
#
_entry.id   AF-K9XFE6-F1
#
_cell.length_a   1.000
_cell.length_b   1.000
_cell.length_c   1.000
_cell.angle_alpha   90.00
_cell.angle_beta   90.00
_cell.angle_gamma   90.00
#
_symmetry.space_group_name_H-M   'P 1'
#
loop_
_entity.id
_entity.type
_entity.pdbx_description
1 polymer ?
#
loop_
_entity_poly.entity_id
_entity_poly.type
_entity_poly.pdbx_seq_one_letter_code
_entity_poly.pdbx_strand_id
1 'polypeptide(L)'
;MLPSLYQTHLENQLKPTQLLLNLLINVVQAVKEVSLEKIATALPFPILFESRRKQLQIYLSFPLLKIETLWFPIVQTWLSLTFSEQPNLYLVIDRTSWSRINIMTNCRKIYM
;
A
#
# COMPACT_ATOMS: atom_id res chain seq x y z
N MET A 1 15.79 -0.84 1.36
CA MET A 1 15.23 -0.12 2.53
C MET A 1 14.20 0.88 2.03
N LEU A 2 13.07 1.04 2.73
CA LEU A 2 12.07 2.04 2.37
C LEU A 2 12.65 3.45 2.57
N PRO A 3 12.34 4.45 1.71
CA PRO A 3 12.72 5.84 1.97
C PRO A 3 12.12 6.37 3.29
N SER A 4 12.78 7.34 3.91
CA SER A 4 12.41 7.88 5.24
C SER A 4 10.97 8.38 5.31
N LEU A 5 10.48 9.05 4.25
CA LEU A 5 9.10 9.51 4.14
C LEU A 5 8.11 8.36 4.38
N TYR A 6 8.30 7.21 3.74
CA TYR A 6 7.43 6.06 3.93
C TYR A 6 7.58 5.49 5.34
N GLN A 7 8.80 5.37 5.87
CA GLN A 7 9.02 4.85 7.23
C GLN A 7 8.26 5.67 8.27
N THR A 8 8.41 7.00 8.25
CA THR A 8 7.74 7.89 9.21
C THR A 8 6.22 7.82 9.13
N HIS A 9 5.65 7.76 7.92
CA HIS A 9 4.20 7.63 7.76
C HIS A 9 3.67 6.27 8.26
N LEU A 10 4.36 5.19 7.91
CA LEU A 10 3.97 3.84 8.32
C LEU A 10 4.12 3.63 9.83
N GLU A 11 5.18 4.15 10.45
CA GLU A 11 5.42 4.14 11.90
C GLU A 11 4.30 4.84 12.67
N ASN A 12 3.89 6.01 12.20
CA ASN A 12 2.89 6.80 12.88
C ASN A 12 1.49 6.18 12.81
N GLN A 13 1.15 5.52 11.71
CA GLN A 13 -0.20 4.98 11.48
C GLN A 13 -0.37 3.51 11.91
N LEU A 14 0.70 2.70 11.94
CA LEU A 14 0.61 1.24 12.07
C LEU A 14 1.40 0.67 13.27
N LYS A 15 1.53 1.44 14.36
CA LYS A 15 2.32 1.08 15.57
C LYS A 15 2.17 -0.38 16.05
N PRO A 16 0.98 -1.01 16.08
CA PRO A 16 0.83 -2.40 16.53
C PRO A 16 1.11 -3.45 15.45
N THR A 17 1.03 -3.10 14.17
CA THR A 17 1.04 -4.03 13.02
C THR A 17 2.28 -3.89 12.13
N GLN A 18 3.24 -3.09 12.57
CA GLN A 18 4.39 -2.68 11.76
C GLN A 18 5.35 -3.80 11.41
N LEU A 19 5.54 -4.79 12.28
CA LEU A 19 6.39 -5.95 11.99
C LEU A 19 5.85 -6.77 10.81
N LEU A 20 4.53 -7.01 10.79
CA LEU A 20 3.88 -7.76 9.71
C LEU A 20 3.92 -6.98 8.39
N LEU A 21 3.75 -5.65 8.46
CA LEU A 21 3.86 -4.79 7.28
C LEU A 21 5.27 -4.83 6.69
N ASN A 22 6.30 -4.64 7.52
CA ASN A 22 7.68 -4.63 7.07
C ASN A 22 8.07 -5.96 6.43
N LEU A 23 7.65 -7.07 7.06
CA LEU A 23 7.82 -8.40 6.50
C LEU A 23 7.12 -8.55 5.14
N LEU A 24 5.86 -8.10 5.05
CA LEU A 24 5.08 -8.16 3.82
C LEU A 24 5.71 -7.34 2.70
N ILE A 25 6.18 -6.13 2.99
CA ILE A 25 6.86 -5.27 2.02
C ILE A 25 8.13 -5.96 1.50
N ASN A 26 8.94 -6.54 2.39
CA ASN A 26 10.13 -7.27 1.99
C ASN A 26 9.81 -8.49 1.11
N VAL A 27 8.76 -9.24 1.46
CA VAL A 27 8.31 -10.39 0.65
C VAL A 27 7.83 -9.95 -0.73
N VAL A 28 7.00 -8.92 -0.82
CA VAL A 28 6.50 -8.41 -2.10
C VAL A 28 7.65 -7.89 -2.97
N GLN A 29 8.63 -7.20 -2.39
CA GLN A 29 9.83 -6.73 -3.10
C GLN A 29 10.69 -7.89 -3.63
N ALA A 30 10.80 -8.98 -2.86
CA ALA A 30 11.57 -10.16 -3.26
C ALA A 30 10.87 -10.97 -4.37
N VAL A 31 9.56 -11.19 -4.23
CA VAL A 31 8.76 -12.04 -5.12
C VAL A 31 8.44 -11.34 -6.45
N LYS A 32 8.33 -10.00 -6.46
CA LYS A 32 7.99 -9.15 -7.63
C LYS A 32 6.64 -9.44 -8.30
N GLU A 33 5.91 -10.45 -7.82
CA GLU A 33 4.58 -10.84 -8.25
C GLU A 33 3.60 -10.65 -7.09
N VAL A 34 2.51 -9.91 -7.32
CA VAL A 34 1.55 -9.52 -6.29
C VAL A 34 0.32 -10.43 -6.33
N SER A 35 0.54 -11.75 -6.25
CA SER A 35 -0.54 -12.73 -6.08
C SER A 35 -0.57 -13.23 -4.64
N LEU A 36 -1.78 -13.48 -4.10
CA LEU A 36 -1.93 -13.95 -2.71
C LEU A 36 -1.20 -15.26 -2.48
N GLU A 37 -1.23 -16.14 -3.49
CA GLU A 37 -0.60 -17.44 -3.48
C GLU A 37 0.92 -17.31 -3.36
N LYS A 38 1.56 -16.49 -4.20
CA LYS A 38 3.02 -16.31 -4.17
C LYS A 38 3.48 -15.64 -2.88
N ILE A 39 2.75 -14.63 -2.40
CA ILE A 39 3.07 -13.95 -1.15
C ILE A 39 2.90 -14.94 0.03
N ALA A 40 1.80 -15.70 0.08
CA ALA A 40 1.57 -16.67 1.15
C ALA A 40 2.63 -17.79 1.17
N THR A 41 3.09 -18.24 0.01
CA THR A 41 4.19 -19.22 -0.10
C THR A 41 5.50 -18.65 0.42
N ALA A 42 5.81 -17.39 0.09
CA ALA A 42 7.05 -16.72 0.46
C ALA A 42 7.08 -16.20 1.90
N LEU A 43 5.94 -16.11 2.59
CA LEU A 43 5.88 -15.73 4.01
C LEU A 43 6.55 -16.80 4.89
N PRO A 44 7.53 -16.42 5.74
CA PRO A 44 8.30 -17.34 6.57
C PRO A 44 7.55 -17.74 7.86
N PHE A 45 6.26 -18.03 7.76
CA PHE A 45 5.47 -18.52 8.89
C PHE A 45 5.36 -20.05 8.84
N PRO A 46 5.74 -20.77 9.91
CA PRO A 46 5.68 -22.23 9.96
C PRO A 46 4.26 -22.72 10.26
N ILE A 47 3.29 -22.30 9.44
CA ILE A 47 1.88 -22.69 9.55
C ILE A 47 1.36 -23.18 8.19
N LEU A 48 0.19 -23.81 8.21
CA LEU A 48 -0.46 -24.29 6.99
C LEU A 48 -0.61 -23.16 5.96
N PHE A 49 -0.41 -23.49 4.68
CA PHE A 49 -0.53 -22.54 3.58
C PHE A 49 -1.88 -21.81 3.60
N GLU A 50 -2.97 -22.55 3.77
CA GLU A 50 -4.32 -21.97 3.84
C GLU A 50 -4.48 -20.99 5.01
N SER A 51 -3.86 -21.28 6.16
CA SER A 51 -3.84 -20.36 7.29
C SER A 51 -3.05 -19.08 6.98
N ARG A 52 -1.88 -19.19 6.33
CA ARG A 52 -1.10 -18.01 5.88
C ARG A 52 -1.90 -17.16 4.90
N ARG A 53 -2.52 -17.80 3.91
CA ARG A 53 -3.34 -17.13 2.89
C ARG A 53 -4.53 -16.40 3.53
N LYS A 54 -5.25 -17.06 4.44
CA LYS A 54 -6.37 -16.44 5.18
C LYS A 54 -5.92 -15.27 6.04
N GLN A 55 -4.81 -15.41 6.76
CA GLN A 55 -4.26 -14.32 7.57
C GLN A 55 -3.81 -13.13 6.71
N LEU A 56 -3.16 -13.39 5.58
CA LEU A 56 -2.76 -12.37 4.62
C LEU A 56 -3.99 -11.62 4.08
N GLN A 57 -5.05 -12.34 3.71
CA GLN A 57 -6.31 -11.73 3.26
C GLN A 57 -6.94 -10.83 4.34
N ILE A 58 -7.04 -11.32 5.59
CA ILE A 58 -7.57 -10.55 6.72
C ILE A 58 -6.74 -9.29 6.94
N TYR A 59 -5.41 -9.43 6.92
CA TYR A 59 -4.49 -8.32 7.12
C TYR A 59 -4.61 -7.28 6.01
N LEU A 60 -4.61 -7.69 4.73
CA LEU A 60 -4.78 -6.78 3.59
C LEU A 60 -6.16 -6.12 3.53
N SER A 61 -7.17 -6.71 4.17
CA SER A 61 -8.51 -6.13 4.28
C SER A 61 -8.64 -5.14 5.45
N PHE A 62 -7.58 -4.92 6.22
CA PHE A 62 -7.62 -4.07 7.40
C PHE A 62 -7.87 -2.60 7.00
N PRO A 63 -8.79 -1.87 7.67
CA PRO A 63 -9.16 -0.51 7.28
C PRO A 63 -8.01 0.50 7.20
N LEU A 64 -6.93 0.29 7.97
CA LEU A 64 -5.73 1.13 7.93
C LEU A 64 -4.87 0.94 6.68
N LEU A 65 -5.07 -0.14 5.92
CA LEU A 65 -4.33 -0.40 4.67
C LEU A 65 -5.12 0.02 3.42
N LYS A 66 -6.25 0.72 3.61
CA LYS A 66 -7.00 1.30 2.51
C LYS A 66 -6.20 2.41 1.83
N ILE A 67 -6.52 2.66 0.56
CA ILE A 67 -5.85 3.69 -0.25
C ILE A 67 -6.00 5.07 0.40
N GLU A 68 -7.20 5.38 0.87
CA GLU A 68 -7.53 6.68 1.44
C GLU A 68 -6.83 6.93 2.78
N THR A 69 -6.62 5.87 3.56
CA THR A 69 -6.03 5.98 4.90
C THR A 69 -4.51 5.91 4.87
N LEU A 70 -3.95 5.03 4.05
CA LEU A 70 -2.51 4.81 3.97
C LEU A 70 -1.84 5.66 2.88
N TRP A 71 -2.34 5.57 1.65
CA TRP A 71 -1.64 6.10 0.47
C TRP A 71 -1.84 7.60 0.30
N PHE A 72 -3.05 8.12 0.51
CA PHE A 72 -3.31 9.56 0.32
C PHE A 72 -2.46 10.47 1.21
N PRO A 73 -2.28 10.21 2.53
CA PRO A 73 -1.41 11.03 3.36
C PRO A 73 0.05 11.01 2.90
N ILE A 74 0.55 9.85 2.47
CA ILE A 74 1.91 9.70 1.94
C ILE A 74 2.07 10.53 0.65
N VAL A 75 1.12 10.43 -0.28
CA VAL A 75 1.13 11.19 -1.53
C VAL A 75 1.04 12.69 -1.25
N GLN A 76 0.16 13.11 -0.34
CA GLN A 76 0.00 14.52 0.02
C GLN A 76 1.29 15.10 0.59
N THR A 77 1.92 14.42 1.55
CA THR A 77 3.20 14.87 2.12
C THR A 77 4.31 14.87 1.08
N TRP A 78 4.37 13.85 0.22
CA TRP A 78 5.34 13.82 -0.88
C TRP A 78 5.15 14.98 -1.85
N LEU A 79 3.91 15.30 -2.23
CA LEU A 79 3.60 16.44 -3.10
C LEU A 79 4.01 17.77 -2.46
N SER A 80 3.68 17.99 -1.18
CA SER A 80 4.05 19.21 -0.46
C SER A 80 5.56 19.39 -0.32
N LEU A 81 6.32 18.30 -0.16
CA LEU A 81 7.78 18.35 -0.07
C LEU A 81 8.46 18.54 -1.42
N THR A 82 7.87 18.00 -2.49
CA THR A 82 8.49 17.99 -3.82
C THR A 82 8.14 19.25 -4.63
N PHE A 83 6.92 19.76 -4.45
CA PHE A 83 6.36 20.86 -5.25
C PHE A 83 5.89 22.00 -4.33
N SER A 84 6.80 22.59 -3.57
CA SER A 84 6.54 23.87 -2.91
C SER A 84 6.49 24.97 -3.97
N GLU A 85 5.37 25.70 -4.04
CA GLU A 85 5.19 26.94 -4.82
C GLU A 85 4.79 26.84 -6.31
N GLN A 86 4.44 25.66 -6.84
CA GLN A 86 3.91 25.59 -8.21
C GLN A 86 2.39 25.81 -8.25
N PRO A 87 1.87 26.74 -9.07
CA PRO A 87 0.44 27.03 -9.13
C PRO A 87 -0.39 25.89 -9.74
N ASN A 88 0.21 25.06 -10.60
CA ASN A 88 -0.45 23.95 -11.29
C ASN A 88 0.43 22.70 -11.28
N LEU A 89 -0.13 21.56 -10.85
CA LEU A 89 0.50 20.25 -10.90
C LEU A 89 -0.18 19.41 -11.99
N TYR A 90 0.59 18.93 -12.97
CA TYR A 90 0.08 18.03 -14.00
C TYR A 90 0.28 16.58 -13.55
N LEU A 91 -0.81 15.93 -13.13
CA LEU A 91 -0.80 14.51 -12.78
C LEU A 91 -1.09 13.66 -14.02
N VAL A 92 -0.11 12.88 -14.47
CA VAL A 92 -0.30 11.90 -15.54
C VAL A 92 -0.72 10.57 -14.90
N ILE A 93 -1.93 10.13 -15.22
CA ILE A 93 -2.45 8.81 -14.80
C ILE A 93 -2.47 7.92 -16.03
N ASP A 94 -1.61 6.91 -16.06
CA ASP A 94 -1.64 5.90 -17.11
C ASP A 94 -2.66 4.80 -16.82
N ARG A 95 -3.35 4.33 -17.86
CA ARG A 95 -4.27 3.19 -17.76
C ARG A 95 -3.48 1.90 -17.80
N THR A 96 -2.83 1.58 -16.69
CA THR A 96 -2.36 0.22 -16.46
C THR A 96 -3.55 -0.75 -16.48
N SER A 97 -3.32 -2.03 -16.80
CA SER A 97 -4.34 -3.08 -17.04
C SER A 97 -5.23 -3.44 -15.82
N TRP A 98 -5.29 -2.59 -14.81
CA TRP A 98 -5.96 -2.76 -13.53
C TRP A 98 -7.48 -2.54 -13.57
N SER A 99 -8.11 -2.67 -14.75
CA SER A 99 -9.57 -2.65 -14.98
C SER A 99 -10.41 -1.87 -13.94
N ARG A 100 -11.26 -2.55 -13.14
CA ARG A 100 -12.16 -2.00 -12.11
C ARG A 100 -11.46 -1.47 -10.85
N ILE A 101 -10.15 -1.65 -10.72
CA ILE A 101 -9.34 -1.26 -9.55
C ILE A 101 -8.32 -0.21 -10.01
N ASN A 102 -8.77 0.82 -10.70
CA ASN A 102 -7.94 2.01 -10.85
C ASN A 102 -8.00 2.77 -9.51
N ILE A 103 -6.83 2.86 -8.88
CA ILE A 103 -6.53 3.41 -7.55
C ILE A 103 -7.14 4.82 -7.38
N MET A 104 -7.30 5.58 -8.47
CA MET A 104 -7.87 6.93 -8.47
C MET A 104 -9.35 7.00 -8.88
N THR A 105 -9.86 6.04 -9.67
CA THR A 105 -11.27 6.07 -10.13
C THR A 105 -12.26 5.43 -9.17
N ASN A 106 -11.79 4.79 -8.11
CA ASN A 106 -12.68 4.27 -7.05
C ASN A 106 -13.00 5.32 -5.96
N CYS A 107 -12.53 6.55 -6.13
CA CYS A 107 -13.11 7.72 -5.46
C CYS A 107 -14.56 7.85 -5.96
N ARG A 108 -15.52 7.33 -5.19
CA ARG A 108 -16.93 7.71 -5.33
C ARG A 108 -16.96 9.22 -5.41
N LYS A 109 -17.35 9.72 -6.59
CA LYS A 109 -17.80 11.08 -6.90
C LYS A 109 -17.84 11.96 -5.64
N ILE A 110 -16.74 12.67 -5.39
CA ILE A 110 -16.82 13.93 -4.66
C ILE A 110 -17.52 14.84 -5.66
N TYR A 111 -18.85 14.91 -5.55
CA TYR A 111 -19.63 15.93 -6.23
C TYR A 111 -19.15 17.26 -5.66
N MET A 112 -18.56 18.09 -6.51
CA MET A 112 -18.54 19.53 -6.33
C MET A 112 -19.65 20.10 -7.22
#